data_AF-A0A1Y4SGQ2-F1
#
_entry.id   AF-A0A1Y4SGQ2-F1
#
_cell.length_a   1.000
_cell.length_b   1.000
_cell.length_c   1.000
_cell.angle_alpha   90.00
_cell.angle_beta   90.00
_cell.angle_gamma   90.00
#
_symmetry.space_group_name_H-M   'P 1'
#
loop_
_entity.id
_entity.type
_entity.pdbx_description
1 polymer ?
#
loop_
_entity_poly.entity_id
_entity_poly.type
_entity_poly.pdbx_seq_one_letter_code
_entity_poly.pdbx_strand_id
1 'polypeptide(L)'
;MRIKQERQKECLTVDQKKQLYSRIAAGDRIRSRRKQLGLTRKEMAEQIGKAEKYYADIERGYCGMSLDTMIEIADSLGLTLDYLVFGNDGREESERESDSIQLLVRGCDEKRRKKAVELLKIYLAE
;
A
#
# COMPACT_ATOMS: atom_id res chain seq x y z
N MET A 1 31.14 -30.85 28.24
CA MET A 1 29.76 -31.17 27.81
C MET A 1 28.96 -29.88 27.77
N ARG A 2 28.47 -29.56 26.56
CA ARG A 2 27.37 -28.62 26.27
C ARG A 2 27.68 -27.13 26.55
N ILE A 3 28.08 -26.28 25.61
CA ILE A 3 27.75 -26.18 24.18
C ILE A 3 26.23 -26.35 23.95
N LYS A 4 25.58 -25.30 23.46
CA LYS A 4 24.12 -25.02 23.46
C LYS A 4 23.73 -24.33 24.77
N GLN A 5 23.57 -23.00 24.86
CA GLN A 5 22.90 -22.12 23.90
C GLN A 5 23.40 -20.67 24.04
N GLU A 6 24.55 -20.36 23.46
CA GLU A 6 24.86 -19.04 22.89
C GLU A 6 24.07 -18.81 21.59
N ARG A 7 22.78 -19.13 21.57
CA ARG A 7 21.93 -18.95 20.38
C ARG A 7 20.58 -18.47 20.83
N GLN A 8 20.15 -17.33 20.30
CA GLN A 8 18.85 -16.68 20.47
C GLN A 8 18.78 -15.69 21.64
N LYS A 9 19.44 -14.55 21.48
CA LYS A 9 18.78 -13.24 21.59
C LYS A 9 19.60 -12.09 20.97
N GLU A 10 20.49 -12.40 20.02
CA GLU A 10 20.58 -11.58 18.81
C GLU A 10 19.35 -11.91 17.97
N CYS A 11 18.27 -11.14 18.12
CA CYS A 11 17.19 -11.17 17.15
C CYS A 11 16.60 -9.77 17.06
N LEU A 12 17.09 -9.08 16.03
CA LEU A 12 16.48 -7.95 15.35
C LEU A 12 16.51 -6.65 16.14
N THR A 13 17.51 -5.82 15.81
CA THR A 13 17.38 -4.36 15.90
C THR A 13 16.02 -4.01 15.29
N VAL A 14 15.16 -3.37 16.07
CA VAL A 14 13.89 -2.83 15.57
C VAL A 14 14.24 -1.57 14.77
N ASP A 15 14.94 -1.77 13.65
CA ASP A 15 15.07 -0.82 12.53
C ASP A 15 13.78 -0.80 11.69
N GLN A 16 12.64 -1.06 12.33
CA GLN A 16 11.35 -0.76 11.77
C GLN A 16 11.04 0.69 12.15
N LYS A 17 11.47 1.63 11.30
CA LYS A 17 10.77 2.92 11.19
C LYS A 17 9.29 2.60 11.01
N LYS A 18 8.52 2.65 12.11
CA LYS A 18 7.05 2.56 12.08
C LYS A 18 6.59 3.54 11.01
N GLN A 19 6.02 3.02 9.92
CA GLN A 19 5.24 3.84 9.00
C GLN A 19 4.06 4.38 9.81
N LEU A 20 4.19 5.62 10.28
CA LEU A 20 3.19 6.28 11.11
C LEU A 20 2.01 6.66 10.21
N TYR A 21 0.80 6.33 10.65
CA TYR A 21 -0.43 6.71 9.97
C TYR A 21 -0.52 8.24 9.78
N SER A 22 -0.71 8.68 8.54
CA SER A 22 -0.94 10.10 8.19
C SER A 22 -2.38 10.32 7.75
N ARG A 23 -3.13 11.10 8.55
CA ARG A 23 -4.54 11.45 8.27
C ARG A 23 -4.71 12.18 6.94
N ILE A 24 -3.79 13.09 6.62
CA ILE A 24 -3.83 13.84 5.36
C ILE A 24 -3.67 12.88 4.17
N ALA A 25 -2.67 12.00 4.22
CA ALA A 25 -2.43 11.04 3.15
C ALA A 25 -3.59 10.04 2.98
N ALA A 26 -4.19 9.58 4.09
CA ALA A 26 -5.38 8.73 4.04
C ALA A 26 -6.58 9.48 3.45
N GLY A 27 -6.81 10.73 3.87
CA GLY A 27 -7.85 11.60 3.33
C GLY A 27 -7.70 11.84 1.82
N ASP A 28 -6.48 12.04 1.33
CA ASP A 28 -6.18 12.21 -0.09
C ASP A 28 -6.46 10.95 -0.90
N ARG A 29 -6.14 9.75 -0.38
CA ARG A 29 -6.47 8.47 -1.02
C ARG A 29 -7.98 8.25 -1.11
N ILE A 30 -8.70 8.49 -0.02
CA ILE A 30 -10.16 8.43 0.04
C ILE A 30 -10.77 9.39 -1.00
N ARG A 31 -10.31 10.64 -1.03
CA ARG A 31 -10.77 11.67 -1.97
C ARG A 31 -10.51 11.29 -3.41
N SER A 32 -9.31 10.80 -3.70
CA SER A 32 -8.89 10.40 -5.04
C SER A 32 -9.74 9.24 -5.54
N ARG A 33 -9.92 8.21 -4.72
CA ARG A 33 -10.75 7.06 -5.09
C ARG A 33 -12.21 7.42 -5.28
N ARG A 34 -12.79 8.21 -4.37
CA ARG A 34 -14.18 8.70 -4.52
C ARG A 34 -14.39 9.42 -5.85
N LYS A 35 -13.45 10.31 -6.22
CA LYS A 35 -13.52 11.05 -7.50
C LYS A 35 -13.42 10.12 -8.72
N GLN A 36 -12.60 9.07 -8.66
CA GLN A 36 -12.53 8.07 -9.74
C GLN A 36 -13.85 7.33 -9.93
N LEU A 37 -14.61 7.13 -8.86
CA LEU A 37 -15.95 6.54 -8.89
C LEU A 37 -17.05 7.55 -9.28
N GLY A 38 -16.71 8.83 -9.49
CA GLY A 38 -17.67 9.87 -9.85
C GLY A 38 -18.61 10.30 -8.72
N LEU A 39 -18.36 9.86 -7.48
CA LEU A 39 -19.25 10.11 -6.35
C LEU A 39 -19.02 11.49 -5.73
N THR A 40 -20.08 12.16 -5.33
CA THR A 40 -20.05 13.36 -4.49
C THR A 40 -19.75 13.00 -3.03
N ARG A 41 -19.38 14.00 -2.22
CA ARG A 41 -19.17 13.78 -0.78
C ARG A 41 -20.46 13.39 -0.07
N LYS A 42 -21.57 14.01 -0.48
CA LYS A 42 -22.89 13.71 0.03
C LYS A 42 -23.26 12.24 -0.20
N GLU A 43 -23.13 11.75 -1.43
CA GLU A 43 -23.43 10.36 -1.78
C GLU A 43 -22.55 9.37 -0.99
N MET A 44 -21.25 9.63 -0.87
CA MET A 44 -20.38 8.77 -0.06
C MET A 44 -20.75 8.79 1.42
N ALA A 45 -21.03 9.96 1.97
CA ALA A 45 -21.40 10.11 3.37
C ALA A 45 -22.73 9.38 3.68
N GLU A 46 -23.70 9.46 2.77
CA GLU A 46 -24.96 8.72 2.85
C GLU A 46 -24.73 7.19 2.80
N GLN A 47 -23.84 6.69 1.94
CA GLN A 47 -23.51 5.27 1.84
C GLN A 47 -22.92 4.68 3.13
N ILE A 48 -22.07 5.45 3.83
CA ILE A 48 -21.46 5.03 5.11
C ILE A 48 -22.28 5.49 6.35
N GLY A 49 -23.47 6.07 6.14
CA GLY A 49 -24.34 6.53 7.22
C GLY A 49 -23.73 7.63 8.10
N LYS A 50 -22.91 8.54 7.54
CA LYS A 50 -22.30 9.67 8.26
C LYS A 50 -22.74 11.03 7.69
N ALA A 51 -22.49 12.09 8.45
CA ALA A 51 -22.73 13.45 7.97
C ALA A 51 -21.74 13.87 6.87
N GLU A 52 -22.21 14.56 5.82
CA GLU A 52 -21.36 15.04 4.72
C GLU A 52 -20.17 15.88 5.21
N LYS A 53 -20.40 16.76 6.18
CA LYS A 53 -19.34 17.59 6.78
C LYS A 53 -18.23 16.73 7.40
N TYR A 54 -18.62 15.68 8.12
CA TYR A 54 -17.67 14.76 8.75
C TYR A 54 -16.81 14.03 7.71
N TYR A 55 -17.44 13.51 6.65
CA TYR A 55 -16.71 12.91 5.53
C TYR A 55 -15.78 13.92 4.83
N ALA A 56 -16.23 15.18 4.68
CA ALA A 56 -15.40 16.23 4.11
C ALA A 56 -14.20 16.59 5.00
N ASP A 57 -14.34 16.54 6.33
CA ASP A 57 -13.26 16.77 7.30
C ASP A 57 -12.25 15.60 7.29
N ILE A 58 -12.73 14.36 7.08
CA ILE A 58 -11.88 13.18 6.84
C ILE A 58 -11.00 13.38 5.60
N GLU A 59 -11.59 13.75 4.45
CA GLU A 59 -10.83 13.95 3.21
C GLU A 59 -9.76 15.04 3.31
N ARG A 60 -9.99 16.04 4.18
CA ARG A 60 -9.03 17.13 4.44
C ARG A 60 -8.00 16.77 5.51
N GLY A 61 -8.15 15.61 6.17
CA GLY A 61 -7.33 15.19 7.31
C GLY A 61 -7.56 16.01 8.59
N TYR A 62 -8.65 16.78 8.67
CA TYR A 62 -8.94 17.66 9.81
C TYR A 62 -9.42 16.86 11.02
N CYS A 63 -10.14 15.76 10.80
CA CYS A 63 -10.52 14.82 11.84
C CYS A 63 -9.95 13.42 11.58
N GLY A 64 -9.86 12.62 12.64
CA GLY A 64 -9.66 11.19 12.52
C GLY A 64 -11.01 10.47 12.35
N MET A 65 -10.93 9.16 12.09
CA MET A 65 -12.10 8.29 12.01
C MET A 65 -11.93 7.08 12.94
N SER A 66 -13.04 6.47 13.36
CA SER A 66 -12.98 5.18 14.05
C SER A 66 -12.51 4.09 13.09
N LEU A 67 -12.03 2.97 13.62
CA LEU A 67 -11.70 1.80 12.80
C LEU A 67 -12.93 1.32 12.01
N ASP A 68 -14.11 1.29 12.63
CA ASP A 68 -15.36 0.92 11.96
C ASP A 68 -15.66 1.82 10.76
N THR A 69 -15.53 3.14 10.94
CA THR A 69 -15.72 4.10 9.83
C THR A 69 -14.67 3.89 8.73
N MET A 70 -13.44 3.55 9.11
CA MET A 70 -12.37 3.26 8.16
C MET A 70 -12.68 2.02 7.31
N ILE A 71 -13.22 0.96 7.93
CA ILE A 71 -13.67 -0.26 7.27
C ILE A 71 -14.84 0.05 6.33
N GLU A 72 -15.87 0.77 6.81
CA GLU A 72 -17.02 1.20 6.00
C GLU A 72 -16.58 1.96 4.73
N ILE A 73 -15.63 2.89 4.88
CA ILE A 73 -15.07 3.65 3.76
C ILE A 73 -14.28 2.76 2.81
N ALA A 74 -13.46 1.86 3.34
CA ALA A 74 -12.63 0.95 2.54
C ALA A 74 -13.52 0.03 1.67
N ASP A 75 -14.54 -0.58 2.27
CA ASP A 75 -15.50 -1.45 1.58
C ASP A 75 -16.28 -0.67 0.52
N SER A 76 -16.81 0.51 0.88
CA SER A 76 -17.60 1.34 -0.02
C SER A 76 -16.79 1.86 -1.23
N LEU A 77 -15.48 2.04 -1.08
CA LEU A 77 -14.59 2.52 -2.15
C LEU A 77 -13.84 1.40 -2.87
N GLY A 78 -13.96 0.15 -2.41
CA GLY A 78 -13.19 -0.99 -2.91
C GLY A 78 -11.69 -0.83 -2.69
N LEU A 79 -11.28 -0.35 -1.52
CA LEU A 79 -9.89 -0.19 -1.10
C LEU A 79 -9.53 -1.24 -0.05
N THR A 80 -8.27 -1.67 -0.01
CA THR A 80 -7.76 -2.39 1.16
C THR A 80 -7.44 -1.42 2.29
N LEU A 81 -7.54 -1.87 3.54
CA LEU A 81 -7.11 -1.07 4.69
C LEU A 81 -5.62 -0.73 4.62
N ASP A 82 -4.78 -1.65 4.14
CA ASP A 82 -3.36 -1.40 3.93
C ASP A 82 -3.11 -0.23 2.98
N TYR A 83 -3.84 -0.19 1.85
CA TYR A 83 -3.76 0.92 0.93
C TYR A 83 -4.26 2.21 1.57
N LEU A 84 -5.38 2.15 2.29
CA LEU A 84 -5.96 3.33 2.93
C LEU A 84 -5.02 3.91 4.01
N VAL A 85 -4.32 3.07 4.78
CA VAL A 85 -3.45 3.48 5.90
C VAL A 85 -2.03 3.80 5.42
N PHE A 86 -1.40 2.92 4.67
CA PHE A 86 0.01 3.02 4.28
C PHE A 86 0.21 3.58 2.86
N GLY A 87 -0.83 3.56 2.02
CA GLY A 87 -0.72 3.92 0.61
C GLY A 87 -0.06 2.85 -0.25
N ASN A 88 0.23 1.69 0.33
CA ASN A 88 0.72 0.52 -0.37
C ASN A 88 -0.46 -0.43 -0.62
N ASP A 89 -0.64 -0.93 -1.83
CA ASP A 89 -1.73 -1.84 -2.20
C ASP A 89 -1.58 -3.26 -1.62
N GLY A 90 -0.92 -3.38 -0.46
CA GLY A 90 -0.51 -4.65 0.14
C GLY A 90 0.68 -5.31 -0.56
N ARG A 91 1.11 -4.81 -1.73
CA ARG A 91 2.24 -5.37 -2.47
C ARG A 91 3.55 -4.78 -1.99
N GLU A 92 4.47 -5.61 -1.55
CA GLU A 92 5.81 -5.13 -1.20
C GLU A 92 6.45 -4.43 -2.41
N GLU A 93 7.34 -3.46 -2.17
CA GLU A 93 8.04 -2.76 -3.25
C GLU A 93 8.76 -3.75 -4.18
N SER A 94 9.31 -4.82 -3.60
CA SER A 94 9.92 -5.94 -4.32
C SER A 94 8.94 -6.68 -5.25
N GLU A 95 7.67 -6.80 -4.88
CA GLU A 95 6.63 -7.39 -5.73
C GLU A 95 6.31 -6.47 -6.91
N ARG A 96 6.24 -5.14 -6.68
CA ARG A 96 6.01 -4.15 -7.74
C ARG A 96 7.18 -4.05 -8.72
N GLU A 97 8.41 -4.14 -8.23
CA GLU A 97 9.62 -4.23 -9.05
C GLU A 97 9.62 -5.51 -9.90
N SER A 98 9.28 -6.66 -9.28
CA SER A 98 9.19 -7.95 -9.97
C SER A 98 8.11 -7.94 -11.05
N ASP A 99 6.92 -7.40 -10.76
CA ASP A 99 5.83 -7.22 -11.72
C ASP A 99 6.24 -6.34 -12.89
N SER A 100 6.97 -5.24 -12.62
CA SER A 100 7.48 -4.34 -13.64
C SER A 100 8.50 -5.02 -14.55
N ILE A 101 9.43 -5.80 -13.97
CA ILE A 101 10.40 -6.59 -14.74
C ILE A 101 9.67 -7.61 -15.61
N GLN A 102 8.70 -8.35 -15.06
CA GLN A 102 7.92 -9.33 -15.83
C GLN A 102 7.18 -8.68 -16.99
N LEU A 103 6.54 -7.53 -16.78
CA LEU A 103 5.81 -6.81 -17.81
C LEU A 103 6.72 -6.40 -18.97
N LEU A 104 7.89 -5.82 -18.66
CA LEU A 104 8.87 -5.39 -19.66
C LEU A 104 9.43 -6.56 -20.47
N VAL A 105 9.70 -7.69 -19.80
CA VAL A 105 10.28 -8.88 -20.44
C VAL A 105 9.28 -9.60 -21.35
N ARG A 106 7.99 -9.63 -20.99
CA ARG A 106 6.92 -10.23 -21.81
C ARG A 106 6.75 -9.54 -23.16
N GLY A 107 6.94 -8.21 -23.22
CA GLY A 107 6.82 -7.42 -24.46
C GLY A 107 8.02 -7.54 -25.42
N CYS A 108 9.09 -8.24 -25.03
CA CYS A 108 10.30 -8.34 -25.83
C CYS A 108 10.30 -9.55 -26.77
N ASP A 109 10.89 -9.38 -27.95
CA ASP A 109 11.28 -10.51 -28.80
C ASP A 109 12.31 -11.43 -28.11
N GLU A 110 12.48 -12.63 -28.64
CA GLU A 110 13.35 -13.64 -28.04
C GLU A 110 14.80 -13.19 -27.86
N LYS A 111 15.34 -12.45 -28.83
CA LYS A 111 16.74 -12.00 -28.80
C LYS A 111 16.96 -10.96 -27.70
N ARG A 112 16.04 -9.99 -27.58
CA ARG A 112 16.06 -8.97 -26.52
C ARG A 112 15.84 -9.58 -25.14
N ARG A 113 14.89 -10.52 -25.02
CA ARG A 113 14.62 -11.22 -23.75
C ARG A 113 15.84 -12.01 -23.27
N LYS A 114 16.51 -12.75 -24.15
CA LYS A 114 17.74 -13.49 -23.80
C LYS A 114 18.85 -12.55 -23.32
N LYS A 115 19.04 -11.42 -24.00
CA LYS A 115 20.05 -10.42 -23.60
C LYS A 115 19.72 -9.76 -22.26
N ALA A 116 18.45 -9.44 -22.00
CA ALA A 116 18.02 -8.90 -20.72
C ALA A 116 18.32 -9.86 -19.55
N VAL A 117 18.06 -11.16 -19.73
CA VAL A 117 18.39 -12.18 -18.72
C VAL A 117 19.91 -12.26 -18.47
N GLU A 118 20.73 -12.18 -19.51
CA GLU A 118 22.19 -12.21 -19.37
C GLU A 118 22.71 -11.01 -18.56
N LEU A 119 22.22 -9.80 -18.86
CA LEU A 119 22.60 -8.59 -18.12
C LEU A 119 22.14 -8.64 -16.66
N LEU A 120 20.90 -9.10 -16.40
CA LEU A 120 20.39 -9.26 -15.04
C LEU A 120 21.22 -10.29 -14.24
N LYS A 121 21.62 -11.40 -14.87
CA LYS A 121 22.51 -12.39 -14.23
C LYS A 121 23.86 -11.82 -13.85
N ILE A 122 24.45 -10.98 -14.72
CA ILE A 122 25.73 -10.33 -14.43
C ILE A 122 25.58 -9.40 -13.22
N TYR A 123 24.55 -8.55 -13.22
CA TYR A 123 24.33 -7.57 -12.16
C TYR A 123 23.98 -8.20 -10.80
N LEU A 124 23.23 -9.31 -10.79
CA LEU A 124 22.81 -9.98 -9.55
C LEU A 124 23.82 -11.00 -9.00
N ALA A 125 24.94 -11.23 -9.70
CA ALA A 125 26.01 -12.12 -9.27
C ALA A 125 27.14 -11.40 -8.53
N GLU A 126 27.10 -10.07 -8.46
CA GLU A 126 27.92 -9.21 -7.59
C GLU A 126 27.25 -9.01 -6.23
#